data_AF-A0A2A9FYD4-F1
#
_entry.id   AF-A0A2A9FYD4-F1
#
_cell.length_a   1.000
_cell.length_b   1.000
_cell.length_c   1.000
_cell.angle_alpha   90.00
_cell.angle_beta   90.00
_cell.angle_gamma   90.00
#
_symmetry.space_group_name_H-M   'P 1'
#
loop_
_entity.id
_entity.type
_entity.pdbx_description
1 polymer ?
#
loop_
_entity_poly.entity_id
_entity_poly.type
_entity_poly.pdbx_seq_one_letter_code
_entity_poly.pdbx_strand_id
1 'polypeptide(L)' 'MTPNSIEINQLIEMLKDRLEECCDCIEAGYEIAGSAGFTTTDAELTVEGGRYFIKEANAYLQEQECESCNTQQ' A
#
# COMPACT_ATOMS: atom_id res chain seq x y z
N MET A 1 -24.60 7.59 -8.81
CA MET A 1 -24.11 6.25 -9.17
C MET A 1 -23.14 5.83 -8.08
N THR A 2 -23.48 4.80 -7.32
CA THR A 2 -22.51 4.17 -6.41
C THR A 2 -21.49 3.43 -7.28
N PRO A 3 -20.18 3.62 -7.07
CA PRO A 3 -19.18 2.85 -7.80
C PRO A 3 -19.41 1.35 -7.59
N ASN A 4 -19.20 0.54 -8.63
CA ASN A 4 -19.30 -0.90 -8.48
C ASN A 4 -18.19 -1.38 -7.53
N SER A 5 -18.49 -2.27 -6.57
CA SER A 5 -17.52 -2.81 -5.61
C SER A 5 -16.28 -3.38 -6.31
N ILE A 6 -16.45 -3.98 -7.50
CA ILE A 6 -15.33 -4.47 -8.33
C ILE A 6 -14.39 -3.34 -8.76
N GLU A 7 -14.92 -2.21 -9.20
CA GLU A 7 -14.13 -1.06 -9.65
C GLU A 7 -13.39 -0.40 -8.46
N ILE A 8 -14.00 -0.41 -7.27
CA ILE A 8 -13.38 0.08 -6.04
C ILE A 8 -12.19 -0.80 -5.65
N ASN A 9 -12.36 -2.13 -5.67
CA ASN A 9 -11.30 -3.06 -5.31
C ASN A 9 -10.11 -2.94 -6.27
N GLN A 10 -10.37 -2.85 -7.58
CA GLN A 10 -9.32 -2.64 -8.59
C GLN A 10 -8.56 -1.32 -8.38
N LEU A 11 -9.27 -0.25 -8.04
CA LEU A 11 -8.62 1.03 -7.73
C LEU A 11 -7.73 0.91 -6.48
N ILE A 12 -8.22 0.23 -5.43
CA ILE A 12 -7.46 0.03 -4.20
C ILE A 12 -6.21 -0.83 -4.45
N GLU A 13 -6.32 -1.90 -5.24
CA GLU A 13 -5.17 -2.71 -5.68
C GLU A 13 -4.13 -1.86 -6.41
N MET A 14 -4.55 -1.10 -7.43
CA MET A 14 -3.64 -0.27 -8.21
C MET A 14 -2.93 0.78 -7.33
N LEU A 15 -3.66 1.42 -6.41
CA LEU A 15 -3.08 2.42 -5.50
C LEU A 15 -2.12 1.78 -4.50
N LYS A 16 -2.47 0.61 -3.97
CA LYS A 16 -1.62 -0.17 -3.06
C LYS A 16 -0.31 -0.55 -3.76
N ASP A 17 -0.38 -1.13 -4.95
CA ASP A 17 0.80 -1.57 -5.69
C ASP A 17 1.72 -0.38 -6.03
N ARG A 18 1.12 0.76 -6.40
CA ARG A 18 1.92 1.98 -6.65
C ARG A 18 2.57 2.52 -5.38
N LEU A 19 1.90 2.44 -4.24
CA LEU A 19 2.45 2.86 -2.95
C LEU A 19 3.57 1.92 -2.50
N GLU A 20 3.42 0.62 -2.72
CA GLU A 20 4.46 -0.38 -2.46
C GLU A 20 5.73 -0.11 -3.28
N GLU A 21 5.58 0.10 -4.59
CA GLU A 21 6.70 0.48 -5.46
C GLU A 21 7.37 1.78 -4.99
N CYS A 22 6.59 2.78 -4.55
CA CYS A 22 7.14 4.02 -4.02
C CYS A 22 7.94 3.79 -2.73
N CYS A 23 7.42 2.97 -1.80
CA CYS A 23 8.12 2.63 -0.57
C CYS A 23 9.43 1.91 -0.84
N ASP A 24 9.42 0.90 -1.71
CA ASP A 24 10.61 0.14 -2.10
C ASP A 24 11.68 1.06 -2.72
N CYS A 25 11.26 2.00 -3.58
CA CYS A 25 12.17 2.97 -4.18
C CYS A 25 12.80 3.91 -3.14
N ILE A 26 12.02 4.34 -2.14
CA ILE A 26 12.53 5.21 -1.07
C ILE A 26 13.55 4.45 -0.21
N GLU A 27 13.24 3.22 0.19
CA GLU A 27 14.12 2.38 1.01
C GLU A 27 15.45 2.08 0.30
N ALA A 28 15.41 1.82 -1.02
CA ALA A 28 16.63 1.67 -1.82
C ALA A 28 17.53 2.91 -1.81
N GLY A 29 16.95 4.10 -1.57
CA GLY A 29 17.67 5.36 -1.45
C GLY A 29 18.35 5.59 -0.10
N TYR A 30 17.98 4.85 0.96
CA TYR A 30 18.49 5.11 2.31
C TYR A 30 20.00 4.92 2.43
N GLU A 31 20.53 3.83 1.89
CA GLU A 31 21.97 3.54 1.94
C GLU A 31 22.78 4.62 1.21
N ILE A 32 22.27 5.11 0.08
CA ILE A 32 22.91 6.16 -0.71
C ILE A 32 22.92 7.48 0.07
N ALA A 33 21.77 7.88 0.62
CA ALA A 33 21.64 9.10 1.42
C ALA A 33 22.53 9.06 2.67
N GLY A 34 22.53 7.93 3.40
CA GLY A 34 23.36 7.72 4.58
C GLY A 34 24.85 7.75 4.23
N SER A 35 25.27 7.12 3.13
CA SER A 35 26.66 7.13 2.66
C SER A 35 27.13 8.54 2.25
N ALA A 36 26.21 9.40 1.82
CA ALA A 36 26.48 10.79 1.49
C ALA A 36 26.40 11.74 2.72
N GLY A 37 26.12 11.20 3.92
CA GLY A 37 26.06 11.96 5.17
C GLY A 37 24.73 12.67 5.43
N PHE A 38 23.67 12.33 4.69
CA PHE A 38 22.33 12.85 4.90
C PHE A 38 21.52 11.94 5.84
N THR A 39 20.56 12.53 6.54
CA THR A 39 19.59 11.80 7.37
C THR A 39 18.40 11.33 6.53
N THR A 40 17.87 10.17 6.86
CA THR A 40 16.72 9.53 6.17
C THR A 40 15.43 9.57 6.98
N THR A 41 15.42 10.19 8.17
CA THR A 41 14.32 10.13 9.14
C THR A 41 12.94 10.46 8.55
N ASP A 42 12.81 11.54 7.77
CA ASP A 42 11.51 11.90 7.17
C ASP A 42 11.07 10.88 6.10
N ALA A 43 12.03 10.30 5.39
CA ALA A 43 11.78 9.29 4.38
C ALA A 43 11.41 7.94 5.03
N GLU A 44 12.00 7.61 6.18
CA GLU A 44 11.63 6.45 7.02
C GLU A 44 10.20 6.58 7.56
N LEU A 45 9.84 7.74 8.10
CA LEU A 45 8.46 8.03 8.54
C LEU A 45 7.45 7.93 7.38
N THR A 46 7.85 8.39 6.19
CA THR A 46 7.01 8.29 4.99
C THR A 46 6.77 6.84 4.61
N VAL A 47 7.82 6.01 4.64
CA VAL A 47 7.70 4.57 4.34
C VAL A 47 6.88 3.86 5.41
N GLU A 48 7.08 4.15 6.69
CA GLU A 48 6.28 3.58 7.78
C GLU A 48 4.78 3.83 7.56
N GLY A 49 4.41 5.07 7.25
CA GLY A 49 3.03 5.42 6.91
C GLY A 49 2.52 4.70 5.66
N GLY A 50 3.35 4.62 4.61
CA GLY A 50 3.01 3.89 3.39
C GLY A 50 2.75 2.40 3.64
N ARG A 51 3.62 1.74 4.39
CA ARG A 51 3.49 0.32 4.79
C ARG A 51 2.24 0.08 5.63
N TYR A 52 1.88 1.01 6.52
CA TYR A 52 0.62 0.96 7.25
C TYR A 52 -0.58 0.96 6.29
N PHE A 53 -0.65 1.89 5.33
CA PHE A 53 -1.77 1.94 4.38
C PHE A 53 -1.84 0.72 3.47
N ILE A 54 -0.70 0.17 3.04
CA ILE A 54 -0.65 -1.08 2.25
C ILE A 54 -1.25 -2.23 3.06
N LYS A 55 -0.94 -2.32 4.35
CA LYS A 55 -1.52 -3.34 5.24
C LYS A 55 -3.03 -3.20 5.35
N GLU A 56 -3.54 -1.99 5.57
CA GLU A 56 -4.99 -1.73 5.64
C GLU A 56 -5.70 -2.05 4.32
N ALA A 57 -5.09 -1.70 3.18
CA ALA A 57 -5.61 -2.02 1.86
C ALA A 57 -5.69 -3.54 1.62
N ASN A 58 -4.66 -4.29 2.01
CA ASN A 58 -4.68 -5.75 1.92
C ASN A 58 -5.76 -6.38 2.82
N ALA A 59 -5.92 -5.88 4.05
CA ALA A 59 -6.97 -6.34 4.95
C ALA A 59 -8.36 -6.12 4.35
N TYR A 60 -8.62 -4.92 3.81
CA TYR A 60 -9.86 -4.60 3.12
C TYR A 60 -10.13 -5.53 1.93
N LEU A 61 -9.15 -5.71 1.04
CA LEU A 61 -9.31 -6.58 -0.14
C LEU A 61 -9.59 -8.03 0.26
N GLN A 62 -8.90 -8.53 1.29
CA GLN A 62 -9.10 -9.88 1.81
C GLN A 62 -10.51 -10.09 2.40
N GLU A 63 -11.03 -9.08 3.11
CA GLU A 63 -12.41 -9.11 3.61
C GLU A 63 -13.42 -9.18 2.47
N GLN A 64 -13.22 -8.41 1.38
CA GLN A 64 -14.08 -8.42 0.21
C GLN A 64 -14.04 -9.75 -0.56
N GLU A 65 -12.87 -10.38 -0.68
CA GLU A 65 -12.75 -11.72 -1.26
C GLU A 65 -13.49 -12.78 -0.43
N CYS A 66 -13.43 -12.69 0.91
CA CYS A 66 -14.11 -13.60 1.81
C CYS A 66 -15.65 -13.41 1.80
N GLU A 67 -16.13 -12.15 1.73
CA GLU A 67 -17.56 -11.84 1.59
C GLU A 67 -18.15 -12.44 0.30
N SER A 68 -17.37 -12.46 -0.79
CA SER A 68 -17.77 -13.08 -2.06
C SER A 68 -17.91 -14.61 -1.99
N CYS A 69 -17.28 -15.28 -1.02
CA CYS A 69 -17.38 -16.72 -0.80
C CYS A 69 -18.57 -17.13 0.09
N ASN A 70 -19.14 -16.21 0.88
CA ASN A 70 -20.16 -16.51 1.89
C ASN A 70 -21.62 -16.28 1.42
N THR A 71 -21.85 -15.83 0.19
CA THR A 71 -23.20 -15.52 -0.34
C THR A 71 -23.81 -16.59 -1.26
N GLN A 72 -23.28 -17.81 -1.27
CA GLN A 72 -23.95 -18.97 -1.87
C GLN A 72 -24.69 -19.80 -0.79
N GLN A 73 -25.83 -19.31 -0.29
CA GLN A 73 -26.85 -20.14 0.37
C GLN A 73 -28.26 -19.68 0.00
#